data_AF-A0A4S2S587-F1
#
_entry.id   AF-A0A4S2S587-F1
#
_cell.length_a   1.000
_cell.length_b   1.000
_cell.length_c   1.000
_cell.angle_alpha   90.00
_cell.angle_beta   90.00
_cell.angle_gamma   90.00
#
_symmetry.space_group_name_H-M   'P 1'
#
loop_
_entity.id
_entity.type
_entity.pdbx_description
1 polymer ?
#
loop_
_entity_poly.entity_id
_entity_poly.type
_entity_poly.pdbx_seq_one_letter_code
_entity_poly.pdbx_strand_id
1 'polypeptide(L)'
;MTTTLPGETMLLDDTARLRAAAEFVREHDSAALLPLLLPGLGGPDLQALAGHCRFAHAGLLLFPPDADSLRTQLADCGLAADTPSHPSVVVRERLARRHRRDPAELDVRILRPQVHGSAGEHRAVEVFALTVPPSSGLERIAAYERTRRHEAHLAFEIEHPDPLALRGLCAILVRHGARPDGGGYNPHEDGTVLYFTTPADPVRGYRRLELYAHGDHRAALAAHLDHSDEHQHPHRTAGQPAETLLRLLTGAWTTQALAAFARLSLPDAMDTRTAHRTEDLARLTGTHPRSLATLLRYLAMLGAVTQDPDQEQEGFRLTGLGALLRADAPGSMRPLALMYGGPFYRSFGDLDHAVRTGQPAFDRLFGENHFDHFARDPELAALFDRSMAASSRMFEPLPDHPVITAAAQAPQPATVVDVAGGNGGLLGRILTAHPRLRGVLLERPHAVEAARRLLGAAGCGARCDYRAGDFADVPPGGDVYVLSRVLHDWDDDRCREILRHCARAMPAHADLLVVERLLPADGTPSLATAWDLHMLCNVGGRERRADHYARLLADASLQLVGHSPLPLDAHVLHARRAAVPDPTVRRS
;
A
#
# COMPACT_ATOMS: atom_id res chain seq x y z
N MET A 1 64.02 -25.71 -21.46
CA MET A 1 63.07 -26.80 -21.75
C MET A 1 61.79 -26.50 -21.02
N THR A 2 60.77 -26.30 -21.81
CA THR A 2 59.38 -25.96 -21.51
C THR A 2 58.72 -27.08 -20.71
N THR A 3 58.11 -26.74 -19.58
CA THR A 3 57.12 -27.62 -18.92
C THR A 3 55.80 -26.89 -18.98
N THR A 4 54.90 -27.45 -19.79
CA THR A 4 53.51 -27.08 -20.02
C THR A 4 52.73 -27.07 -18.70
N LEU A 5 52.00 -25.99 -18.44
CA LEU A 5 50.97 -25.92 -17.40
C LEU A 5 49.58 -26.14 -18.04
N PRO A 6 48.76 -27.07 -17.54
CA PRO A 6 47.38 -27.24 -17.95
C PRO A 6 46.50 -26.20 -17.24
N GLY A 7 45.71 -25.44 -18.01
CA GLY A 7 44.89 -24.36 -17.45
C GLY A 7 43.89 -23.77 -18.44
N GLU A 8 43.18 -24.59 -19.20
CA GLU A 8 41.95 -24.14 -19.87
C GLU A 8 40.77 -24.38 -18.92
N THR A 9 40.41 -23.35 -18.17
CA THR A 9 39.06 -23.27 -17.59
C THR A 9 38.11 -23.08 -18.77
N MET A 10 37.50 -24.17 -19.27
CA MET A 10 36.56 -24.14 -20.39
C MET A 10 35.42 -23.16 -20.08
N LEU A 11 35.39 -22.02 -20.79
CA LEU A 11 34.23 -21.15 -20.85
C LEU A 11 33.06 -21.99 -21.41
N LEU A 12 31.94 -22.05 -20.69
CA LEU A 12 30.71 -22.68 -21.20
C LEU A 12 30.35 -22.06 -22.55
N ASP A 13 30.17 -22.90 -23.57
CA ASP A 13 29.65 -22.49 -24.86
C ASP A 13 28.25 -21.83 -24.70
N ASP A 14 27.90 -20.92 -25.61
CA ASP A 14 26.67 -20.12 -25.54
C ASP A 14 25.41 -21.00 -25.49
N THR A 15 25.44 -22.15 -26.15
CA THR A 15 24.40 -23.18 -26.09
C THR A 15 24.20 -23.71 -24.66
N ALA A 16 25.28 -24.00 -23.93
CA ALA A 16 25.20 -24.51 -22.57
C ALA A 16 24.70 -23.44 -21.59
N ARG A 17 25.06 -22.17 -21.81
CA ARG A 17 24.54 -21.03 -21.04
C ARG A 17 23.05 -20.82 -21.26
N LEU A 18 22.60 -20.89 -22.51
CA LEU A 18 21.20 -20.77 -22.87
C LEU A 18 20.37 -21.91 -22.28
N ARG A 19 20.86 -23.16 -22.36
CA ARG A 19 20.21 -24.31 -21.73
C ARG A 19 20.07 -24.13 -20.22
N ALA A 20 21.15 -23.73 -19.55
CA ALA A 20 21.13 -23.48 -18.11
C ALA A 20 20.18 -22.35 -17.71
N ALA A 21 20.05 -21.30 -18.54
CA ALA A 21 19.09 -20.23 -18.30
C ALA A 21 17.65 -20.73 -18.48
N ALA A 22 17.36 -21.51 -19.53
CA ALA A 22 16.04 -22.09 -19.75
C ALA A 22 15.63 -23.03 -18.62
N GLU A 23 16.51 -23.91 -18.16
CA GLU A 23 16.27 -24.78 -16.99
C GLU A 23 16.03 -23.96 -15.72
N PHE A 24 16.87 -22.95 -15.47
CA PHE A 24 16.73 -22.07 -14.32
C PHE A 24 15.36 -21.37 -14.28
N VAL A 25 14.88 -20.86 -15.43
CA VAL A 25 13.58 -20.18 -15.55
C VAL A 25 12.41 -21.14 -15.29
N ARG A 26 12.52 -22.41 -15.68
CA ARG A 26 11.48 -23.43 -15.43
C ARG A 26 11.34 -23.76 -13.94
N GLU A 27 12.46 -23.82 -13.23
CA GLU A 27 12.52 -24.42 -11.88
C GLU A 27 12.30 -23.45 -10.71
N HIS A 28 12.42 -22.13 -10.93
CA HIS A 28 12.45 -21.16 -9.82
C HIS A 28 11.29 -20.17 -9.88
N ASP A 29 10.74 -19.79 -8.72
CA ASP A 29 9.70 -18.77 -8.57
C ASP A 29 10.21 -17.52 -7.82
N SER A 30 9.37 -16.50 -7.68
CA SER A 30 9.73 -15.25 -6.98
C SER A 30 10.15 -15.49 -5.52
N ALA A 31 9.41 -16.32 -4.79
CA ALA A 31 9.62 -16.54 -3.37
C ALA A 31 10.95 -17.27 -3.08
N ALA A 32 11.38 -18.15 -3.99
CA ALA A 32 12.65 -18.83 -3.93
C ALA A 32 13.83 -17.94 -4.39
N LEU A 33 13.64 -17.09 -5.40
CA LEU A 33 14.72 -16.30 -5.99
C LEU A 33 15.09 -15.05 -5.19
N LEU A 34 14.09 -14.32 -4.67
CA LEU A 34 14.32 -13.04 -4.02
C LEU A 34 15.27 -13.14 -2.81
N PRO A 35 15.16 -14.15 -1.91
CA PRO A 35 16.11 -14.32 -0.80
C PRO A 35 17.54 -14.67 -1.25
N LEU A 36 17.70 -15.32 -2.41
CA LEU A 36 19.01 -15.64 -2.96
C LEU A 36 19.72 -14.39 -3.50
N LEU A 37 18.94 -13.46 -4.07
CA LEU A 37 19.45 -12.19 -4.59
C LEU A 37 19.72 -11.18 -3.48
N LEU A 38 18.99 -11.27 -2.36
CA LEU A 38 18.94 -10.28 -1.30
C LEU A 38 19.17 -10.96 0.07
N PRO A 39 20.43 -11.06 0.52
CA PRO A 39 20.77 -11.73 1.77
C PRO A 39 20.06 -11.10 2.96
N GLY A 40 19.37 -11.91 3.77
CA GLY A 40 18.61 -11.45 4.93
C GLY A 40 17.14 -11.10 4.63
N LEU A 41 16.71 -11.18 3.37
CA LEU A 41 15.31 -11.03 3.01
C LEU A 41 14.47 -12.22 3.51
N GLY A 42 13.49 -11.94 4.36
CA GLY A 42 12.56 -12.91 4.92
C GLY A 42 11.35 -12.22 5.54
N GLY A 43 10.46 -13.01 6.16
CA GLY A 43 9.32 -12.49 6.91
C GLY A 43 8.38 -11.60 6.05
N PRO A 44 7.85 -10.49 6.60
CA PRO A 44 6.89 -9.63 5.90
C PRO A 44 7.41 -9.01 4.61
N ASP A 45 8.69 -8.64 4.55
CA ASP A 45 9.31 -8.02 3.37
C ASP A 45 9.38 -9.01 2.19
N LEU A 46 9.67 -10.29 2.46
CA LEU A 46 9.63 -11.35 1.43
C LEU A 46 8.20 -11.59 0.96
N GLN A 47 7.24 -11.64 1.88
CA GLN A 47 5.83 -11.83 1.53
C GLN A 47 5.31 -10.66 0.67
N ALA A 48 5.73 -9.42 0.97
CA ALA A 48 5.40 -8.25 0.18
C ALA A 48 6.02 -8.32 -1.22
N LEU A 49 7.33 -8.61 -1.35
CA LEU A 49 7.93 -8.71 -2.68
C LEU A 49 7.35 -9.89 -3.48
N ALA A 50 7.25 -11.09 -2.90
CA ALA A 50 6.75 -12.27 -3.60
C ALA A 50 5.24 -12.18 -3.93
N GLY A 51 4.46 -11.44 -3.13
CA GLY A 51 3.04 -11.22 -3.36
C GLY A 51 2.72 -10.14 -4.41
N HIS A 52 3.69 -9.27 -4.74
CA HIS A 52 3.51 -8.18 -5.70
C HIS A 52 4.37 -8.31 -6.96
N CYS A 53 5.41 -9.15 -6.92
CA CYS A 53 6.36 -9.35 -8.01
C CYS A 53 6.36 -10.81 -8.47
N ARG A 54 6.15 -11.02 -9.76
CA ARG A 54 6.21 -12.32 -10.42
C ARG A 54 7.49 -12.43 -11.24
N PHE A 55 8.28 -13.48 -11.02
CA PHE A 55 9.46 -13.76 -11.83
C PHE A 55 9.04 -14.00 -13.29
N ALA A 56 9.52 -13.16 -14.19
CA ALA A 56 9.09 -13.09 -15.58
C ALA A 56 10.11 -13.73 -16.52
N HIS A 57 11.37 -13.29 -16.46
CA HIS A 57 12.42 -13.80 -17.33
C HIS A 57 13.83 -13.71 -16.76
N ALA A 58 14.73 -14.51 -17.34
CA ALA A 58 16.17 -14.35 -17.18
C ALA A 58 16.77 -13.85 -18.49
N GLY A 59 17.54 -12.77 -18.42
CA GLY A 59 18.21 -12.17 -19.56
C GLY A 59 19.66 -12.61 -19.72
N LEU A 60 20.13 -12.81 -20.96
CA LEU A 60 21.53 -13.10 -21.25
C LEU A 60 21.96 -12.62 -22.65
N LEU A 61 23.24 -12.31 -22.79
CA LEU A 61 23.89 -11.98 -24.05
C LEU A 61 24.64 -13.20 -24.63
N LEU A 62 24.35 -13.53 -25.89
CA LEU A 62 24.93 -14.60 -26.70
C LEU A 62 25.64 -14.05 -27.94
N PHE A 63 26.51 -14.86 -28.54
CA PHE A 63 27.36 -14.45 -29.67
C PHE A 63 27.36 -15.49 -30.81
N PRO A 64 26.22 -15.70 -31.48
CA PRO A 64 26.14 -16.60 -32.62
C PRO A 64 26.91 -16.04 -33.83
N PRO A 65 27.47 -16.89 -34.71
CA PRO A 65 28.13 -16.42 -35.93
C PRO A 65 27.15 -15.86 -36.98
N ASP A 66 25.92 -16.36 -36.99
CA ASP A 66 24.84 -15.95 -37.87
C ASP A 66 23.47 -16.30 -37.27
N ALA A 67 22.40 -15.86 -37.94
CA ALA A 67 21.03 -16.08 -37.48
C ALA A 67 20.60 -17.56 -37.50
N ASP A 68 21.14 -18.38 -38.42
CA ASP A 68 20.83 -19.82 -38.49
C ASP A 68 21.39 -20.56 -37.28
N SER A 69 22.63 -20.24 -36.90
CA SER A 69 23.28 -20.79 -35.73
C SER A 69 22.54 -20.43 -34.44
N LEU A 70 22.01 -19.20 -34.33
CA LEU A 70 21.14 -18.82 -33.21
C LEU A 70 19.86 -19.66 -33.14
N ARG A 71 19.22 -19.91 -34.30
CA ARG A 71 18.03 -20.77 -34.37
C ARG A 71 18.33 -22.20 -33.93
N THR A 72 19.46 -22.76 -34.36
CA THR A 72 19.92 -24.08 -33.92
C THR A 72 20.18 -24.11 -32.42
N GLN A 73 20.85 -23.10 -31.86
CA GLN A 73 21.09 -23.01 -30.42
C GLN A 73 19.79 -22.95 -29.59
N LEU A 74 18.79 -22.19 -30.07
CA LEU A 74 17.46 -22.15 -29.43
C LEU A 74 16.79 -23.54 -29.47
N ALA A 75 16.78 -24.19 -30.63
CA ALA A 75 16.20 -25.53 -30.80
C ALA A 75 16.87 -26.57 -29.88
N ASP A 76 18.21 -26.57 -29.80
CA ASP A 76 19.01 -27.49 -28.97
C ASP A 76 18.80 -27.27 -27.45
N CYS A 77 18.18 -26.16 -27.07
CA CYS A 77 17.79 -25.84 -25.70
C CYS A 77 16.29 -26.07 -25.42
N GLY A 78 15.54 -26.57 -26.41
CA GLY A 78 14.10 -26.76 -26.33
C GLY A 78 13.32 -25.44 -26.32
N LEU A 79 13.85 -24.41 -26.95
CA LEU A 79 13.21 -23.10 -27.14
C LEU A 79 12.73 -22.95 -28.59
N ALA A 80 11.68 -22.16 -28.80
CA ALA A 80 11.10 -21.94 -30.12
C ALA A 80 12.11 -21.25 -31.07
N ALA A 81 12.57 -21.98 -32.08
CA ALA A 81 13.58 -21.52 -33.03
C ALA A 81 13.08 -20.40 -33.96
N ASP A 82 11.77 -20.26 -34.12
CA ASP A 82 11.09 -19.24 -34.93
C ASP A 82 10.69 -18.00 -34.13
N THR A 83 11.19 -17.86 -32.89
CA THR A 83 10.94 -16.68 -32.04
C THR A 83 11.29 -15.39 -32.80
N PRO A 84 10.36 -14.43 -32.90
CA PRO A 84 10.62 -13.14 -33.54
C PRO A 84 11.78 -12.42 -32.87
N SER A 85 12.63 -11.79 -33.69
CA SER A 85 13.73 -10.95 -33.22
C SER A 85 13.52 -9.50 -33.61
N HIS A 86 14.00 -8.59 -32.77
CA HIS A 86 13.96 -7.14 -33.02
C HIS A 86 15.35 -6.53 -32.79
N PRO A 87 15.69 -5.37 -33.38
CA PRO A 87 16.95 -4.69 -33.06
C PRO A 87 16.95 -4.25 -31.59
N SER A 88 18.01 -4.55 -30.84
CA SER A 88 18.17 -4.06 -29.47
C SER A 88 18.95 -2.75 -29.48
N VAL A 89 18.28 -1.62 -29.29
CA VAL A 89 18.94 -0.30 -29.29
C VAL A 89 19.78 -0.10 -28.02
N VAL A 90 19.22 -0.43 -26.85
CA VAL A 90 19.85 -0.17 -25.55
C VAL A 90 21.12 -1.02 -25.34
N VAL A 91 21.04 -2.32 -25.59
CA VAL A 91 22.20 -3.21 -25.39
C VAL A 91 23.29 -2.93 -26.41
N ARG A 92 22.91 -2.61 -27.66
CA ARG A 92 23.86 -2.18 -28.70
C ARG A 92 24.63 -0.94 -28.29
N GLU A 93 23.95 0.10 -27.80
CA GLU A 93 24.62 1.32 -27.33
C GLU A 93 25.51 1.08 -26.12
N ARG A 94 25.09 0.21 -25.18
CA ARG A 94 25.90 -0.15 -24.02
C ARG A 94 27.18 -0.89 -24.42
N LEU A 95 27.08 -1.88 -25.33
CA LEU A 95 28.22 -2.61 -25.85
C LEU A 95 29.17 -1.68 -26.63
N ALA A 96 28.63 -0.85 -27.50
CA ALA A 96 29.38 0.14 -28.26
C ALA A 96 30.18 1.07 -27.33
N ARG A 97 29.55 1.63 -26.30
CA ARG A 97 30.20 2.49 -25.32
C ARG A 97 31.29 1.78 -24.51
N ARG A 98 30.99 0.58 -24.02
CA ARG A 98 31.90 -0.23 -23.18
C ARG A 98 33.16 -0.63 -23.95
N HIS A 99 33.01 -0.99 -25.22
CA HIS A 99 34.09 -1.44 -26.09
C HIS A 99 34.64 -0.35 -27.02
N ARG A 100 34.16 0.89 -26.88
CA ARG A 100 34.55 2.07 -27.68
C ARG A 100 34.44 1.81 -29.19
N ARG A 101 33.29 1.28 -29.60
CA ARG A 101 32.93 0.95 -30.98
C ARG A 101 31.80 1.86 -31.47
N ASP A 102 31.67 1.97 -32.78
CA ASP A 102 30.48 2.56 -33.38
C ASP A 102 29.29 1.59 -33.19
N PRO A 103 28.14 2.04 -32.65
CA PRO A 103 26.92 1.22 -32.57
C PRO A 103 26.50 0.61 -33.91
N ALA A 104 26.79 1.26 -35.05
CA ALA A 104 26.47 0.75 -36.37
C ALA A 104 27.26 -0.52 -36.75
N GLU A 105 28.39 -0.79 -36.09
CA GLU A 105 29.21 -2.00 -36.29
C GLU A 105 28.67 -3.21 -35.53
N LEU A 106 27.67 -3.03 -34.66
CA LEU A 106 27.16 -4.07 -33.77
C LEU A 106 25.72 -4.46 -34.15
N ASP A 107 25.57 -5.63 -34.77
CA ASP A 107 24.26 -6.23 -35.01
C ASP A 107 23.78 -6.96 -33.75
N VAL A 108 23.02 -6.24 -32.91
CA VAL A 108 22.45 -6.80 -31.68
C VAL A 108 20.94 -6.95 -31.84
N ARG A 109 20.46 -8.18 -31.66
CA ARG A 109 19.05 -8.55 -31.73
C ARG A 109 18.54 -8.94 -30.34
N ILE A 110 17.27 -8.70 -30.06
CA ILE A 110 16.56 -9.16 -28.86
C ILE A 110 15.48 -10.18 -29.26
N LEU A 111 15.38 -11.27 -28.50
CA LEU A 111 14.39 -12.33 -28.64
C LEU A 111 13.87 -12.72 -27.26
N ARG A 112 12.60 -13.12 -27.15
CA ARG A 112 11.99 -13.58 -25.89
C ARG A 112 11.29 -14.95 -26.07
N PRO A 113 12.04 -16.04 -26.31
CA PRO A 113 11.46 -17.38 -26.37
C PRO A 113 10.74 -17.73 -25.06
N GLN A 114 9.52 -18.26 -25.19
CA GLN A 114 8.68 -18.63 -24.06
C GLN A 114 9.17 -19.91 -23.38
N VAL A 115 9.01 -19.94 -22.06
CA VAL A 115 9.33 -21.06 -21.18
C VAL A 115 8.19 -21.23 -20.19
N HIS A 116 7.68 -22.45 -20.05
CA HIS A 116 6.64 -22.75 -19.08
C HIS A 116 7.25 -23.17 -17.74
N GLY A 117 6.83 -22.52 -16.65
CA GLY A 117 7.17 -22.90 -15.29
C GLY A 117 6.57 -24.26 -14.90
N SER A 118 7.05 -24.84 -13.80
CA SER A 118 6.58 -26.14 -13.30
C SER A 118 5.09 -26.17 -12.94
N ALA A 119 4.46 -25.02 -12.68
CA ALA A 119 3.03 -24.89 -12.40
C ALA A 119 2.24 -24.26 -13.58
N GLY A 120 2.84 -24.21 -14.77
CA GLY A 120 2.21 -23.68 -15.99
C GLY A 120 2.34 -22.16 -16.18
N GLU A 121 3.16 -21.48 -15.38
CA GLU A 121 3.37 -20.04 -15.49
C GLU A 121 4.03 -19.67 -16.83
N HIS A 122 3.59 -18.55 -17.40
CA HIS A 122 4.20 -17.99 -18.61
C HIS A 122 5.44 -17.18 -18.24
N ARG A 123 6.62 -17.69 -18.60
CA ARG A 123 7.91 -17.04 -18.42
C ARG A 123 8.68 -17.00 -19.72
N ALA A 124 9.80 -16.31 -19.75
CA ALA A 124 10.66 -16.27 -20.93
C ALA A 124 12.14 -16.35 -20.58
N VAL A 125 12.96 -16.64 -21.59
CA VAL A 125 14.38 -16.31 -21.57
C VAL A 125 14.54 -15.11 -22.50
N GLU A 126 15.14 -14.02 -22.02
CA GLU A 126 15.43 -12.86 -22.86
C GLU A 126 16.84 -12.97 -23.42
N VAL A 127 16.93 -13.15 -24.73
CA VAL A 127 18.20 -13.36 -25.43
C VAL A 127 18.56 -12.07 -26.17
N PHE A 128 19.68 -11.47 -25.78
CA PHE A 128 20.38 -10.52 -26.62
C PHE A 128 21.40 -11.31 -27.45
N ALA A 129 21.36 -11.19 -28.76
CA ALA A 129 22.29 -11.87 -29.67
C ALA A 129 23.11 -10.82 -30.42
N LEU A 130 24.41 -10.74 -30.14
CA LEU A 130 25.36 -10.00 -30.98
C LEU A 130 25.88 -10.95 -32.05
N THR A 131 25.64 -10.67 -33.32
CA THR A 131 26.17 -11.49 -34.43
C THR A 131 27.69 -11.32 -34.50
N VAL A 132 28.44 -12.43 -34.43
CA VAL A 132 29.92 -12.45 -34.45
C VAL A 132 30.42 -13.37 -35.57
N PRO A 133 30.46 -12.89 -36.83
CA PRO A 133 30.97 -13.67 -37.94
C PRO A 133 32.45 -14.04 -37.72
N PRO A 134 32.92 -15.18 -38.25
CA PRO A 134 34.33 -15.55 -38.14
C PRO A 134 35.26 -14.48 -38.74
N SER A 135 36.32 -14.12 -38.01
CA SER A 135 37.30 -13.09 -38.40
C SER A 135 36.74 -11.66 -38.47
N SER A 136 35.62 -11.39 -37.81
CA SER A 136 35.00 -10.05 -37.76
C SER A 136 35.74 -9.07 -36.83
N GLY A 137 36.61 -9.56 -35.96
CA GLY A 137 37.27 -8.78 -34.91
C GLY A 137 36.38 -8.54 -33.67
N LEU A 138 35.16 -9.08 -33.66
CA LEU A 138 34.23 -9.03 -32.54
C LEU A 138 34.45 -10.18 -31.53
N GLU A 139 35.31 -11.16 -31.84
CA GLU A 139 35.57 -12.34 -31.00
C GLU A 139 36.13 -11.96 -29.62
N ARG A 140 36.94 -10.90 -29.56
CA ARG A 140 37.46 -10.34 -28.30
C ARG A 140 36.35 -9.75 -27.43
N ILE A 141 35.37 -9.08 -28.04
CA ILE A 141 34.19 -8.54 -27.35
C ILE A 141 33.36 -9.70 -26.80
N ALA A 142 33.09 -10.71 -27.65
CA ALA A 142 32.37 -11.91 -27.26
C ALA A 142 33.03 -12.63 -26.07
N ALA A 143 34.34 -12.86 -26.12
CA ALA A 143 35.06 -13.49 -25.01
C ALA A 143 35.01 -12.68 -23.71
N TYR A 144 35.16 -11.35 -23.80
CA TYR A 144 35.06 -10.45 -22.64
C TYR A 144 33.66 -10.50 -22.01
N GLU A 145 32.62 -10.37 -22.82
CA GLU A 145 31.24 -10.34 -22.36
C GLU A 145 30.74 -11.70 -21.87
N ARG A 146 31.17 -12.82 -22.47
CA ARG A 146 30.90 -14.16 -21.92
C ARG A 146 31.42 -14.33 -20.51
N THR A 147 32.59 -13.77 -20.23
CA THR A 147 33.24 -13.84 -18.90
C THR A 147 32.56 -12.91 -17.91
N ARG A 148 32.24 -11.68 -18.32
CA ARG A 148 31.74 -10.64 -17.41
C ARG A 148 30.22 -10.64 -17.22
N ARG A 149 29.47 -11.18 -18.18
CA ARG A 149 28.00 -11.32 -18.17
C ARG A 149 27.27 -10.01 -17.83
N HIS A 150 27.70 -8.89 -18.40
CA HIS A 150 27.18 -7.57 -18.03
C HIS A 150 25.67 -7.39 -18.27
N GLU A 151 25.11 -8.07 -19.28
CA GLU A 151 23.68 -8.01 -19.59
C GLU A 151 22.85 -9.12 -18.92
N ALA A 152 23.48 -9.97 -18.09
CA ALA A 152 22.78 -11.02 -17.38
C ALA A 152 21.96 -10.45 -16.21
N HIS A 153 20.65 -10.62 -16.24
CA HIS A 153 19.73 -10.11 -15.22
C HIS A 153 18.54 -11.07 -14.98
N LEU A 154 17.86 -10.87 -13.86
CA LEU A 154 16.58 -11.52 -13.55
C LEU A 154 15.49 -10.46 -13.45
N ALA A 155 14.41 -10.63 -14.18
CA ALA A 155 13.31 -9.68 -14.24
C ALA A 155 12.08 -10.17 -13.49
N PHE A 156 11.47 -9.26 -12.76
CA PHE A 156 10.24 -9.46 -12.02
C PHE A 156 9.20 -8.45 -12.48
N GLU A 157 8.07 -8.95 -12.92
CA GLU A 157 6.92 -8.18 -13.33
C GLU A 157 6.06 -7.83 -12.12
N ILE A 158 5.59 -6.59 -12.04
CA ILE A 158 4.72 -6.13 -10.97
C ILE A 158 3.26 -6.29 -11.44
N GLU A 159 2.49 -7.11 -10.74
CA GLU A 159 1.13 -7.49 -11.16
C GLU A 159 0.15 -6.31 -11.11
N HIS A 160 0.28 -5.46 -10.08
CA HIS A 160 -0.58 -4.31 -9.85
C HIS A 160 0.27 -3.07 -9.51
N PRO A 161 0.87 -2.43 -10.53
CA PRO A 161 1.77 -1.32 -10.29
C PRO A 161 0.98 -0.04 -9.95
N ASP A 162 1.12 0.42 -8.71
CA ASP A 162 0.70 1.75 -8.27
C ASP A 162 1.89 2.52 -7.65
N PRO A 163 1.84 3.86 -7.59
CA PRO A 163 2.98 4.65 -7.12
C PRO A 163 3.43 4.35 -5.69
N LEU A 164 2.52 3.95 -4.80
CA LEU A 164 2.86 3.62 -3.42
C LEU A 164 3.47 2.22 -3.33
N ALA A 165 2.87 1.24 -4.01
CA ALA A 165 3.43 -0.12 -4.11
C ALA A 165 4.83 -0.09 -4.72
N LEU A 166 5.04 0.63 -5.84
CA LEU A 166 6.35 0.76 -6.48
C LEU A 166 7.40 1.36 -5.54
N ARG A 167 7.07 2.42 -4.82
CA ARG A 167 7.97 3.02 -3.82
C ARG A 167 8.28 2.05 -2.69
N GLY A 168 7.27 1.33 -2.19
CA GLY A 168 7.43 0.32 -1.16
C GLY A 168 8.36 -0.81 -1.59
N LEU A 169 8.13 -1.40 -2.76
CA LEU A 169 8.95 -2.48 -3.32
C LEU A 169 10.40 -2.02 -3.53
N CYS A 170 10.60 -0.84 -4.12
CA CYS A 170 11.94 -0.26 -4.28
C CYS A 170 12.63 -0.03 -2.93
N ALA A 171 11.92 0.46 -1.93
CA ALA A 171 12.47 0.69 -0.59
C ALA A 171 12.87 -0.62 0.10
N ILE A 172 12.08 -1.69 -0.06
CA ILE A 172 12.43 -3.02 0.44
C ILE A 172 13.70 -3.54 -0.25
N LEU A 173 13.78 -3.47 -1.58
CA LEU A 173 14.97 -3.89 -2.32
C LEU A 173 16.23 -3.15 -1.83
N VAL A 174 16.15 -1.82 -1.68
CA VAL A 174 17.27 -0.99 -1.19
C VAL A 174 17.65 -1.33 0.26
N ARG A 175 16.66 -1.55 1.13
CA ARG A 175 16.87 -1.96 2.52
C ARG A 175 17.66 -3.26 2.62
N HIS A 176 17.42 -4.20 1.71
CA HIS A 176 18.14 -5.48 1.63
C HIS A 176 19.37 -5.42 0.71
N GLY A 177 19.89 -4.22 0.47
CA GLY A 177 21.21 -3.99 -0.14
C GLY A 177 21.24 -3.94 -1.66
N ALA A 178 20.08 -4.03 -2.34
CA ALA A 178 20.01 -3.74 -3.78
C ALA A 178 20.32 -2.26 -4.03
N ARG A 179 20.95 -1.94 -5.16
CA ARG A 179 21.27 -0.55 -5.51
C ARG A 179 20.70 -0.17 -6.87
N PRO A 180 19.96 0.96 -6.99
CA PRO A 180 19.48 1.47 -8.27
C PRO A 180 20.59 1.57 -9.32
N ASP A 181 20.30 1.12 -10.54
CA ASP A 181 21.25 0.97 -11.66
C ASP A 181 20.59 1.36 -12.99
N GLY A 182 19.85 2.46 -12.97
CA GLY A 182 19.17 3.03 -14.13
C GLY A 182 17.76 2.48 -14.35
N GLY A 183 17.16 2.83 -15.48
CA GLY A 183 15.79 2.46 -15.81
C GLY A 183 15.27 3.26 -16.99
N GLY A 184 14.02 3.03 -17.39
CA GLY A 184 13.43 3.73 -18.52
C GLY A 184 11.93 3.49 -18.62
N TYR A 185 11.22 4.43 -19.23
CA TYR A 185 9.85 4.23 -19.69
C TYR A 185 9.87 3.98 -21.19
N ASN A 186 9.24 2.89 -21.62
CA ASN A 186 9.06 2.57 -23.04
C ASN A 186 7.60 2.87 -23.45
N PRO A 187 7.35 3.92 -24.25
CA PRO A 187 6.00 4.26 -24.69
C PRO A 187 5.40 3.24 -25.66
N HIS A 188 6.21 2.38 -26.29
CA HIS A 188 5.72 1.37 -27.22
C HIS A 188 5.18 0.11 -26.53
N GLU A 189 5.72 -0.21 -25.35
CA GLU A 189 5.30 -1.35 -24.53
C GLU A 189 4.39 -0.91 -23.37
N ASP A 190 4.16 0.41 -23.24
CA ASP A 190 3.56 1.07 -22.08
C ASP A 190 4.07 0.47 -20.76
N GLY A 191 5.39 0.55 -20.56
CA GLY A 191 6.07 -0.10 -19.45
C GLY A 191 7.19 0.73 -18.88
N THR A 192 7.30 0.75 -17.55
CA THR A 192 8.39 1.37 -16.81
C THR A 192 9.28 0.31 -16.19
N VAL A 193 10.58 0.41 -16.45
CA VAL A 193 11.61 -0.53 -16.00
C VAL A 193 12.54 0.14 -15.01
N LEU A 194 12.80 -0.53 -13.88
CA LEU A 194 13.72 -0.09 -12.82
C LEU A 194 14.80 -1.16 -12.62
N TYR A 195 16.08 -0.79 -12.74
CA TYR A 195 17.19 -1.72 -12.60
C TYR A 195 17.85 -1.62 -11.24
N PHE A 196 18.27 -2.75 -10.71
CA PHE A 196 19.05 -2.83 -9.48
C PHE A 196 20.28 -3.71 -9.68
N THR A 197 21.38 -3.39 -9.01
CA THR A 197 22.47 -4.33 -8.74
C THR A 197 22.23 -5.03 -7.39
N THR A 198 22.60 -6.30 -7.28
CA THR A 198 22.38 -7.09 -6.07
C THR A 198 23.65 -7.22 -5.24
N PRO A 199 23.55 -7.30 -3.89
CA PRO A 199 24.70 -7.37 -2.99
C PRO A 199 25.28 -8.78 -2.82
N ALA A 200 24.53 -9.83 -3.16
CA ALA A 200 24.96 -11.22 -3.07
C ALA A 200 25.99 -11.60 -4.16
N ASP A 201 26.79 -12.65 -3.89
CA ASP A 201 27.55 -13.32 -4.94
C ASP A 201 26.59 -13.75 -6.08
N PRO A 202 27.05 -13.77 -7.35
CA PRO A 202 26.15 -13.90 -8.49
C PRO A 202 25.37 -15.21 -8.44
N VAL A 203 24.05 -15.14 -8.23
CA VAL A 203 23.18 -16.31 -8.31
C VAL A 203 23.27 -16.84 -9.74
N ARG A 204 23.98 -17.96 -9.94
CA ARG A 204 24.32 -18.50 -11.28
C ARG A 204 24.88 -17.47 -12.28
N GLY A 205 25.52 -16.41 -11.80
CA GLY A 205 26.08 -15.35 -12.66
C GLY A 205 25.16 -14.16 -12.95
N TYR A 206 23.95 -14.13 -12.39
CA TYR A 206 23.06 -12.97 -12.44
C TYR A 206 23.41 -11.99 -11.32
N ARG A 207 23.69 -10.72 -11.68
CA ARG A 207 24.09 -9.66 -10.75
C ARG A 207 23.14 -8.47 -10.74
N ARG A 208 22.14 -8.51 -11.62
CA ARG A 208 21.19 -7.43 -11.83
C ARG A 208 19.78 -7.98 -11.70
N LEU A 209 18.95 -7.17 -11.06
CA LEU A 209 17.54 -7.39 -10.88
C LEU A 209 16.80 -6.31 -11.68
N GLU A 210 15.77 -6.69 -12.40
CA GLU A 210 14.89 -5.79 -13.14
C GLU A 210 13.50 -5.85 -12.51
N LEU A 211 12.91 -4.70 -12.20
CA LEU A 211 11.48 -4.57 -11.92
C LEU A 211 10.79 -3.96 -13.13
N TYR A 212 9.81 -4.68 -13.67
CA TYR A 212 8.98 -4.22 -14.77
C TYR A 212 7.58 -3.88 -14.26
N ALA A 213 7.13 -2.65 -14.48
CA ALA A 213 5.79 -2.19 -14.16
C ALA A 213 5.07 -1.73 -15.43
N HIS A 214 3.90 -2.31 -15.71
CA HIS A 214 3.01 -1.82 -16.76
C HIS A 214 2.51 -0.40 -16.44
N GLY A 215 2.45 0.45 -17.46
CA GLY A 215 2.04 1.84 -17.39
C GLY A 215 3.19 2.84 -17.23
N ASP A 216 2.81 4.13 -17.31
CA ASP A 216 3.70 5.27 -17.10
C ASP A 216 3.90 5.57 -15.62
N HIS A 217 5.06 5.14 -15.10
CA HIS A 217 5.51 5.41 -13.73
C HIS A 217 6.74 6.31 -13.71
N ARG A 218 6.82 7.27 -14.65
CA ARG A 218 7.98 8.19 -14.76
C ARG A 218 8.32 8.94 -13.48
N ALA A 219 7.34 9.20 -12.60
CA ALA A 219 7.59 9.80 -11.29
C ALA A 219 8.35 8.87 -10.32
N ALA A 220 8.03 7.56 -10.34
CA ALA A 220 8.76 6.56 -9.55
C ALA A 220 10.14 6.29 -10.17
N LEU A 221 10.21 6.25 -11.50
CA LEU A 221 11.47 6.15 -12.25
C LEU A 221 12.38 7.34 -11.94
N ALA A 222 11.89 8.58 -11.90
CA ALA A 222 12.69 9.75 -11.56
C ALA A 222 13.32 9.62 -10.16
N ALA A 223 12.53 9.24 -9.15
CA ALA A 223 13.04 9.00 -7.80
C ALA A 223 14.08 7.85 -7.76
N HIS A 224 13.85 6.79 -8.53
CA HIS A 224 14.79 5.68 -8.66
C HIS A 224 16.11 6.10 -9.32
N LEU A 225 16.04 6.92 -10.37
CA LEU A 225 17.20 7.43 -11.09
C LEU A 225 18.00 8.42 -10.25
N ASP A 226 17.34 9.27 -9.47
CA ASP A 226 17.99 10.19 -8.53
C ASP A 226 18.89 9.42 -7.54
N HIS A 227 18.43 8.26 -7.04
CA HIS A 227 19.24 7.38 -6.18
C HIS A 227 20.39 6.66 -6.92
N SER A 228 20.27 6.44 -8.23
CA SER A 228 21.33 5.82 -9.04
C SER A 228 22.48 6.78 -9.36
N ASP A 229 22.18 8.08 -9.51
CA ASP A 229 23.16 9.13 -9.80
C ASP A 229 23.98 9.56 -8.56
N GLU A 230 23.45 9.39 -7.35
CA GLU A 230 24.16 9.64 -6.08
C GLU A 230 25.51 8.90 -5.98
N HIS A 231 25.64 7.74 -6.64
CA HIS A 231 26.84 6.90 -6.57
C HIS A 231 27.84 7.13 -7.71
N GLN A 232 27.41 7.71 -8.83
CA GLN A 232 28.32 8.09 -9.93
C GLN A 232 28.90 9.50 -9.74
N HIS A 233 28.22 10.37 -9.00
CA HIS A 233 28.69 11.71 -8.63
C HIS A 233 28.31 12.04 -7.17
N PRO A 234 29.23 11.90 -6.19
CA PRO A 234 28.94 12.04 -4.75
C PRO A 234 28.58 13.47 -4.27
N HIS A 235 28.26 14.38 -5.18
CA HIS A 235 27.96 15.80 -4.89
C HIS A 235 26.57 16.27 -5.35
N ARG A 236 25.66 15.38 -5.77
CA ARG A 236 24.25 15.72 -6.04
C ARG A 236 23.28 14.87 -5.21
N THR A 237 23.32 15.15 -3.90
CA THR A 237 22.20 15.19 -2.93
C THR A 237 21.00 14.25 -3.10
N ALA A 238 20.86 13.31 -2.17
CA ALA A 238 19.68 13.17 -1.30
C ALA A 238 18.90 14.48 -1.27
N GLY A 239 17.66 14.49 -1.78
CA GLY A 239 16.86 15.70 -1.97
C GLY A 239 17.13 16.70 -0.84
N GLN A 240 17.72 17.85 -1.18
CA GLN A 240 18.33 18.76 -0.21
C GLN A 240 17.38 18.90 0.99
N PRO A 241 17.84 18.78 2.25
CA PRO A 241 16.94 18.81 3.42
C PRO A 241 15.94 19.97 3.38
N ALA A 242 16.33 21.11 2.81
CA ALA A 242 15.46 22.25 2.54
C ALA A 242 14.29 21.94 1.59
N GLU A 243 14.51 21.22 0.49
CA GLU A 243 13.44 20.84 -0.44
C GLU A 243 12.46 19.85 0.18
N THR A 244 12.97 18.84 0.88
CA THR A 244 12.13 17.88 1.61
C THR A 244 11.29 18.59 2.68
N LEU A 245 11.91 19.48 3.46
CA LEU A 245 11.20 20.29 4.45
C LEU A 245 10.14 21.19 3.80
N LEU A 246 10.46 21.85 2.70
CA LEU A 246 9.49 22.66 1.95
C LEU A 246 8.29 21.82 1.52
N ARG A 247 8.51 20.63 0.94
CA ARG A 247 7.42 19.72 0.55
C ARG A 247 6.52 19.38 1.74
N LEU A 248 7.10 19.05 2.91
CA LEU A 248 6.35 18.78 4.13
C LEU A 248 5.54 20.01 4.62
N LEU A 249 6.16 21.19 4.64
CA LEU A 249 5.50 22.44 5.04
C LEU A 249 4.30 22.78 4.13
N THR A 250 4.37 22.44 2.85
CA THR A 250 3.30 22.68 1.89
C THR A 250 2.15 21.66 1.95
N GLY A 251 2.26 20.61 2.77
CA GLY A 251 1.19 19.60 2.92
C GLY A 251 -0.16 20.19 3.36
N ALA A 252 -0.14 21.29 4.11
CA ALA A 252 -1.34 22.01 4.51
C ALA A 252 -2.15 22.54 3.30
N TRP A 253 -1.45 22.93 2.22
CA TRP A 253 -2.08 23.37 0.96
C TRP A 253 -2.80 22.22 0.26
N THR A 254 -2.27 20.99 0.35
CA THR A 254 -2.92 19.78 -0.19
C THR A 254 -4.27 19.53 0.48
N THR A 255 -4.32 19.54 1.81
CA THR A 255 -5.58 19.36 2.55
C THR A 255 -6.61 20.42 2.17
N GLN A 256 -6.20 21.70 2.10
CA GLN A 256 -7.12 22.77 1.72
C GLN A 256 -7.53 22.73 0.24
N ALA A 257 -6.65 22.32 -0.67
CA ALA A 257 -6.97 22.19 -2.09
C ALA A 257 -8.04 21.11 -2.33
N LEU A 258 -7.89 19.94 -1.69
CA LEU A 258 -8.88 18.85 -1.77
C LEU A 258 -10.21 19.24 -1.11
N ALA A 259 -10.16 19.95 0.02
CA ALA A 259 -11.36 20.45 0.67
C ALA A 259 -12.07 21.53 -0.17
N ALA A 260 -11.32 22.43 -0.83
CA ALA A 260 -11.88 23.40 -1.76
C ALA A 260 -12.50 22.72 -2.98
N PHE A 261 -11.82 21.71 -3.53
CA PHE A 261 -12.33 20.89 -4.63
C PHE A 261 -13.69 20.26 -4.28
N ALA A 262 -13.78 19.63 -3.11
CA ALA A 262 -15.01 19.06 -2.56
C ALA A 262 -16.09 20.12 -2.25
N ARG A 263 -15.71 21.27 -1.68
CA ARG A 263 -16.65 22.33 -1.25
C ARG A 263 -17.28 23.06 -2.44
N LEU A 264 -16.51 23.24 -3.51
CA LEU A 264 -16.96 23.87 -4.76
C LEU A 264 -17.74 22.90 -5.67
N SER A 265 -18.00 21.67 -5.22
CA SER A 265 -18.69 20.62 -5.99
C SER A 265 -18.04 20.35 -7.36
N LEU A 266 -16.74 20.60 -7.49
CA LEU A 266 -16.00 20.36 -8.73
C LEU A 266 -15.97 18.87 -9.14
N PRO A 267 -15.79 17.89 -8.23
CA PRO A 267 -15.89 16.48 -8.58
C PRO A 267 -17.22 16.10 -9.24
N ASP A 268 -18.32 16.73 -8.80
CA ASP A 268 -19.66 16.47 -9.33
C ASP A 268 -19.86 17.10 -10.72
N ALA A 269 -19.14 18.17 -11.02
CA ALA A 269 -19.17 18.87 -12.30
C ALA A 269 -18.22 18.29 -13.36
N MET A 270 -17.46 17.24 -13.01
CA MET A 270 -16.46 16.60 -13.88
C MET A 270 -16.78 15.13 -14.12
N ASP A 271 -16.31 14.61 -15.26
CA ASP A 271 -16.43 13.20 -15.65
C ASP A 271 -15.07 12.49 -15.66
N THR A 272 -15.06 11.17 -15.50
CA THR A 272 -13.81 10.36 -15.52
C THR A 272 -13.34 9.98 -16.91
N ARG A 273 -14.23 10.04 -17.91
CA ARG A 273 -13.97 9.72 -19.32
C ARG A 273 -13.81 10.97 -20.18
N THR A 274 -14.50 12.04 -19.83
CA THR A 274 -14.57 13.27 -20.65
C THR A 274 -13.83 14.43 -20.00
N ALA A 275 -13.00 15.13 -20.76
CA ALA A 275 -12.33 16.34 -20.31
C ALA A 275 -13.25 17.56 -20.43
N HIS A 276 -13.18 18.45 -19.45
CA HIS A 276 -13.97 19.68 -19.39
C HIS A 276 -13.05 20.89 -19.40
N ARG A 277 -13.40 21.90 -20.20
CA ARG A 277 -12.67 23.16 -20.21
C ARG A 277 -12.82 23.90 -18.89
N THR A 278 -11.77 24.61 -18.50
CA THR A 278 -11.78 25.39 -17.26
C THR A 278 -12.88 26.45 -17.25
N GLU A 279 -13.15 27.10 -18.39
CA GLU A 279 -14.21 28.12 -18.47
C GLU A 279 -15.61 27.54 -18.21
N ASP A 280 -15.86 26.31 -18.64
CA ASP A 280 -17.15 25.65 -18.46
C ASP A 280 -17.30 25.19 -17.01
N LEU A 281 -16.26 24.59 -16.41
CA LEU A 281 -16.26 24.25 -14.99
C LEU A 281 -16.44 25.49 -14.11
N ALA A 282 -15.80 26.61 -14.47
CA ALA A 282 -15.91 27.87 -13.75
C ALA A 282 -17.35 28.41 -13.77
N ARG A 283 -18.02 28.33 -14.92
CA ARG A 283 -19.42 28.72 -15.07
C ARG A 283 -20.36 27.84 -14.26
N LEU A 284 -20.14 26.52 -14.27
CA LEU A 284 -20.96 25.55 -13.54
C LEU A 284 -20.82 25.67 -12.02
N THR A 285 -19.63 26.01 -11.54
CA THR A 285 -19.32 26.07 -10.10
C THR A 285 -19.33 27.48 -9.52
N GLY A 286 -19.61 28.50 -10.33
CA GLY A 286 -19.61 29.90 -9.90
C GLY A 286 -18.22 30.40 -9.47
N THR A 287 -17.15 29.89 -10.09
CA THR A 287 -15.76 30.21 -9.72
C THR A 287 -15.09 31.10 -10.76
N HIS A 288 -13.98 31.75 -10.37
CA HIS A 288 -13.20 32.58 -11.28
C HIS A 288 -12.29 31.70 -12.17
N PRO A 289 -12.37 31.76 -13.52
CA PRO A 289 -11.68 30.82 -14.41
C PRO A 289 -10.17 30.70 -14.17
N ARG A 290 -9.45 31.82 -14.04
CA ARG A 290 -7.99 31.80 -13.83
C ARG A 290 -7.60 31.22 -12.46
N SER A 291 -8.41 31.47 -11.44
CA SER A 291 -8.18 30.91 -10.10
C SER A 291 -8.46 29.42 -10.10
N LEU A 292 -9.54 28.99 -10.75
CA LEU A 292 -9.88 27.58 -10.93
C LEU A 292 -8.79 26.84 -11.68
N ALA A 293 -8.28 27.40 -12.78
CA ALA A 293 -7.16 26.82 -13.54
C ALA A 293 -5.95 26.55 -12.64
N THR A 294 -5.68 27.44 -11.68
CA THR A 294 -4.56 27.30 -10.74
C THR A 294 -4.78 26.16 -9.75
N LEU A 295 -6.00 26.04 -9.21
CA LEU A 295 -6.37 24.92 -8.36
C LEU A 295 -6.32 23.59 -9.15
N LEU A 296 -6.87 23.54 -10.36
CA LEU A 296 -6.90 22.33 -11.19
C LEU A 296 -5.50 21.86 -11.58
N ARG A 297 -4.56 22.76 -11.89
CA ARG A 297 -3.15 22.38 -12.11
C ARG A 297 -2.52 21.74 -10.87
N TYR A 298 -2.79 22.28 -9.69
CA TYR A 298 -2.30 21.69 -8.44
C TYR A 298 -2.94 20.33 -8.15
N LEU A 299 -4.25 20.20 -8.37
CA LEU A 299 -4.96 18.92 -8.24
C LEU A 299 -4.53 17.89 -9.29
N ALA A 300 -4.08 18.33 -10.47
CA ALA A 300 -3.50 17.46 -11.49
C ALA A 300 -2.15 16.89 -11.03
N MET A 301 -1.30 17.73 -10.44
CA MET A 301 -0.05 17.28 -9.80
C MET A 301 -0.32 16.26 -8.67
N LEU A 302 -1.41 16.43 -7.92
CA LEU A 302 -1.84 15.48 -6.88
C LEU A 302 -2.55 14.23 -7.45
N GLY A 303 -2.82 14.18 -8.76
CA GLY A 303 -3.50 13.06 -9.41
C GLY A 303 -5.01 12.98 -9.13
N ALA A 304 -5.65 14.02 -8.58
CA ALA A 304 -7.09 14.07 -8.37
C ALA A 304 -7.86 14.40 -9.67
N VAL A 305 -7.21 15.09 -10.59
CA VAL A 305 -7.66 15.34 -11.97
C VAL A 305 -6.49 15.03 -12.92
N THR A 306 -6.76 14.92 -14.20
CA THR A 306 -5.70 14.82 -15.22
C THR A 306 -6.05 15.65 -16.44
N GLN A 307 -5.02 16.13 -17.13
CA GLN A 307 -5.11 16.85 -18.39
C GLN A 307 -4.64 15.90 -19.49
N ASP A 308 -5.44 15.73 -20.54
CA ASP A 308 -5.06 14.86 -21.64
C ASP A 308 -3.98 15.52 -22.51
N PRO A 309 -2.80 14.90 -22.72
CA PRO A 309 -1.76 15.47 -23.57
C PRO A 309 -2.10 15.43 -25.06
N ASP A 310 -2.99 14.53 -25.49
CA ASP A 310 -3.25 14.25 -26.92
C ASP A 310 -4.49 14.95 -27.49
N GLN A 311 -5.19 15.77 -26.68
CA GLN A 311 -6.31 16.57 -27.15
C GLN A 311 -5.94 18.03 -27.30
N GLU A 312 -6.17 18.59 -28.49
CA GLU A 312 -5.96 20.01 -28.82
C GLU A 312 -6.78 21.00 -27.95
N GLN A 313 -7.63 20.51 -27.03
CA GLN A 313 -8.44 21.31 -26.11
C GLN A 313 -7.93 21.19 -24.67
N GLU A 314 -7.51 22.32 -24.08
CA GLU A 314 -7.08 22.48 -22.68
C GLU A 314 -8.20 22.13 -21.67
N GLY A 315 -8.44 20.85 -21.44
CA GLY A 315 -9.47 20.36 -20.53
C GLY A 315 -8.94 19.45 -19.42
N PHE A 316 -9.66 19.41 -18.30
CA PHE A 316 -9.39 18.51 -17.18
C PHE A 316 -10.48 17.45 -17.07
N ARG A 317 -10.10 16.20 -16.81
CA ARG A 317 -11.02 15.12 -16.41
C ARG A 317 -10.73 14.64 -15.01
N LEU A 318 -11.73 14.03 -14.38
CA LEU A 318 -11.63 13.47 -13.03
C LEU A 318 -10.85 12.15 -13.07
N THR A 319 -9.99 11.88 -12.08
CA THR A 319 -9.37 10.56 -11.94
C THR A 319 -10.18 9.67 -10.99
N GLY A 320 -9.79 8.40 -10.84
CA GLY A 320 -10.34 7.53 -9.80
C GLY A 320 -10.16 8.09 -8.38
N LEU A 321 -9.05 8.78 -8.11
CA LEU A 321 -8.80 9.46 -6.83
C LEU A 321 -9.79 10.61 -6.61
N GLY A 322 -9.94 11.50 -7.61
CA GLY A 322 -10.88 12.62 -7.52
C GLY A 322 -12.35 12.16 -7.42
N ALA A 323 -12.69 11.03 -8.05
CA ALA A 323 -14.03 10.46 -8.02
C ALA A 323 -14.49 10.07 -6.60
N LEU A 324 -13.56 9.77 -5.68
CA LEU A 324 -13.88 9.52 -4.27
C LEU A 324 -14.49 10.75 -3.57
N LEU A 325 -14.33 11.95 -4.13
CA LEU A 325 -14.87 13.19 -3.59
C LEU A 325 -16.21 13.62 -4.21
N ARG A 326 -16.79 12.81 -5.11
CA ARG A 326 -18.15 13.03 -5.60
C ARG A 326 -19.17 12.77 -4.51
N ALA A 327 -20.26 13.53 -4.50
CA ALA A 327 -21.36 13.32 -3.54
C ALA A 327 -22.09 12.00 -3.74
N ASP A 328 -22.19 11.51 -4.97
CA ASP A 328 -22.90 10.28 -5.35
C ASP A 328 -22.02 9.02 -5.32
N ALA A 329 -20.72 9.15 -5.04
CA ALA A 329 -19.81 8.01 -5.02
C ALA A 329 -20.15 7.04 -3.88
N PRO A 330 -20.23 5.72 -4.16
CA PRO A 330 -20.29 4.71 -3.11
C PRO A 330 -19.08 4.82 -2.18
N GLY A 331 -19.34 5.08 -0.89
CA GLY A 331 -18.28 5.33 0.09
C GLY A 331 -17.55 6.67 -0.10
N SER A 332 -18.26 7.69 -0.57
CA SER A 332 -17.74 9.06 -0.75
C SER A 332 -16.93 9.55 0.45
N MET A 333 -15.73 10.06 0.18
CA MET A 333 -14.83 10.70 1.14
C MET A 333 -15.02 12.22 1.19
N ARG A 334 -16.00 12.77 0.44
CA ARG A 334 -16.32 14.20 0.46
C ARG A 334 -16.56 14.74 1.87
N PRO A 335 -17.36 14.09 2.74
CA PRO A 335 -17.58 14.59 4.10
C PRO A 335 -16.26 14.71 4.88
N LEU A 336 -15.40 13.68 4.76
CA LEU A 336 -14.11 13.65 5.44
C LEU A 336 -13.20 14.79 4.98
N ALA A 337 -13.12 15.05 3.67
CA ALA A 337 -12.35 16.16 3.12
C ALA A 337 -12.84 17.52 3.62
N LEU A 338 -14.16 17.70 3.73
CA LEU A 338 -14.76 18.94 4.25
C LEU A 338 -14.47 19.14 5.75
N MET A 339 -14.51 18.06 6.54
CA MET A 339 -14.20 18.11 7.96
C MET A 339 -12.71 18.40 8.20
N TYR A 340 -11.82 17.71 7.47
CA TYR A 340 -10.37 17.85 7.59
C TYR A 340 -9.79 19.12 7.00
N GLY A 341 -10.46 19.73 6.03
CA GLY A 341 -10.17 21.10 5.57
C GLY A 341 -11.03 22.16 6.26
N GLY A 342 -11.80 21.78 7.28
CA GLY A 342 -12.76 22.61 8.00
C GLY A 342 -12.35 22.83 9.46
N PRO A 343 -13.23 22.54 10.44
CA PRO A 343 -12.94 22.77 11.86
C PRO A 343 -11.63 22.13 12.33
N PHE A 344 -11.37 20.86 12.00
CA PHE A 344 -10.15 20.19 12.43
C PHE A 344 -8.89 20.82 11.84
N TYR A 345 -8.92 21.29 10.59
CA TYR A 345 -7.80 22.03 10.01
C TYR A 345 -7.44 23.27 10.83
N ARG A 346 -8.46 24.01 11.28
CA ARG A 346 -8.27 25.26 12.01
C ARG A 346 -7.60 25.01 13.36
N SER A 347 -7.99 23.94 14.06
CA SER A 347 -7.41 23.55 15.35
C SER A 347 -5.92 23.24 15.25
N PHE A 348 -5.46 22.63 14.14
CA PHE A 348 -4.03 22.38 13.90
C PHE A 348 -3.18 23.66 13.82
N GLY A 349 -3.79 24.83 13.60
CA GLY A 349 -3.10 26.12 13.67
C GLY A 349 -2.56 26.46 15.06
N ASP A 350 -3.16 25.90 16.12
CA ASP A 350 -2.78 26.10 17.52
C ASP A 350 -2.19 24.80 18.14
N LEU A 351 -1.63 23.90 17.31
CA LEU A 351 -1.05 22.63 17.78
C LEU A 351 0.03 22.82 18.85
N ASP A 352 0.79 23.92 18.83
CA ASP A 352 1.80 24.21 19.84
C ASP A 352 1.21 24.37 21.24
N HIS A 353 -0.04 24.84 21.36
CA HIS A 353 -0.76 24.85 22.62
C HIS A 353 -0.95 23.44 23.15
N ALA A 354 -1.47 22.53 22.32
CA ALA A 354 -1.73 21.16 22.73
C ALA A 354 -0.46 20.43 23.16
N VAL A 355 0.66 20.67 22.47
CA VAL A 355 1.96 20.13 22.86
C VAL A 355 2.45 20.72 24.20
N ARG A 356 2.22 22.01 24.47
CA ARG A 356 2.66 22.66 25.71
C ARG A 356 1.85 22.27 26.93
N THR A 357 0.54 22.06 26.77
CA THR A 357 -0.40 21.91 27.90
C THR A 357 -0.97 20.51 28.03
N GLY A 358 -0.89 19.68 26.98
CA GLY A 358 -1.61 18.42 26.88
C GLY A 358 -3.13 18.58 26.69
N GLN A 359 -3.62 19.81 26.47
CA GLN A 359 -5.04 20.09 26.27
C GLN A 359 -5.37 20.25 24.78
N PRO A 360 -6.58 19.88 24.30
CA PRO A 360 -6.92 19.97 22.89
C PRO A 360 -6.84 21.42 22.36
N ALA A 361 -6.20 21.60 21.20
CA ALA A 361 -6.19 22.90 20.52
C ALA A 361 -7.59 23.28 20.00
N PHE A 362 -8.42 22.29 19.68
CA PHE A 362 -9.82 22.51 19.29
C PHE A 362 -10.60 23.24 20.40
N ASP A 363 -10.52 22.77 21.63
CA ASP A 363 -11.23 23.35 22.77
C ASP A 363 -10.80 24.78 23.04
N ARG A 364 -9.51 25.08 22.90
CA ARG A 364 -9.00 26.45 22.98
C ARG A 364 -9.55 27.34 21.86
N LEU A 365 -9.61 26.83 20.64
CA LEU A 365 -10.04 27.60 19.47
C LEU A 365 -11.56 27.88 19.48
N PHE A 366 -12.36 26.88 19.84
CA PHE A 366 -13.82 26.94 19.78
C PHE A 366 -14.48 27.19 21.14
N GLY A 367 -13.73 27.14 22.25
CA GLY A 367 -14.18 27.40 23.61
C GLY A 367 -14.91 26.22 24.28
N GLU A 368 -15.05 25.09 23.58
CA GLU A 368 -15.76 23.90 24.01
C GLU A 368 -15.25 22.67 23.24
N ASN A 369 -15.57 21.46 23.71
CA ASN A 369 -15.14 20.24 23.03
C ASN A 369 -15.85 20.07 21.67
N HIS A 370 -15.23 19.30 20.78
CA HIS A 370 -15.70 19.11 19.40
C HIS A 370 -17.12 18.51 19.29
N PHE A 371 -17.51 17.60 20.19
CA PHE A 371 -18.87 17.04 20.17
C PHE A 371 -19.92 18.09 20.45
N ASP A 372 -19.73 18.87 21.52
CA ASP A 372 -20.65 19.95 21.88
C ASP A 372 -20.69 21.00 20.78
N HIS A 373 -19.53 21.38 20.23
CA HIS A 373 -19.44 22.34 19.13
C HIS A 373 -20.25 21.90 17.90
N PHE A 374 -20.07 20.65 17.45
CA PHE A 374 -20.78 20.12 16.30
C PHE A 374 -22.29 19.99 16.57
N ALA A 375 -22.69 19.63 17.78
CA ALA A 375 -24.11 19.48 18.13
C ALA A 375 -24.92 20.79 18.07
N ARG A 376 -24.26 21.97 18.11
CA ARG A 376 -24.94 23.27 18.00
C ARG A 376 -25.40 23.61 16.59
N ASP A 377 -24.78 23.00 15.58
CA ASP A 377 -25.10 23.22 14.17
C ASP A 377 -25.54 21.89 13.53
N PRO A 378 -26.84 21.73 13.22
CA PRO A 378 -27.36 20.51 12.60
C PRO A 378 -26.64 20.11 11.30
N GLU A 379 -26.16 21.07 10.50
CA GLU A 379 -25.42 20.78 9.27
C GLU A 379 -24.04 20.20 9.58
N LEU A 380 -23.37 20.76 10.58
CA LEU A 380 -22.04 20.33 11.01
C LEU A 380 -22.08 18.99 11.74
N ALA A 381 -23.08 18.76 12.60
CA ALA A 381 -23.36 17.46 13.19
C ALA A 381 -23.57 16.39 12.11
N ALA A 382 -24.43 16.68 11.12
CA ALA A 382 -24.67 15.75 10.02
C ALA A 382 -23.42 15.53 9.15
N LEU A 383 -22.57 16.56 8.98
CA LEU A 383 -21.29 16.42 8.28
C LEU A 383 -20.33 15.52 9.07
N PHE A 384 -20.23 15.67 10.38
CA PHE A 384 -19.42 14.84 11.25
C PHE A 384 -19.87 13.37 11.17
N ASP A 385 -21.17 13.11 11.30
CA ASP A 385 -21.74 11.77 11.18
C ASP A 385 -21.39 11.11 9.84
N ARG A 386 -21.55 11.84 8.72
CA ARG A 386 -21.19 11.35 7.39
C ARG A 386 -19.68 11.14 7.24
N SER A 387 -18.85 11.96 7.88
CA SER A 387 -17.38 11.82 7.87
C SER A 387 -16.93 10.57 8.61
N MET A 388 -17.57 10.26 9.74
CA MET A 388 -17.34 9.02 10.47
C MET A 388 -17.78 7.80 9.64
N ALA A 389 -18.91 7.90 8.92
CA ALA A 389 -19.36 6.86 8.01
C ALA A 389 -18.44 6.66 6.80
N ALA A 390 -17.80 7.72 6.28
CA ALA A 390 -16.86 7.61 5.16
C ALA A 390 -15.60 6.80 5.52
N SER A 391 -15.24 6.73 6.80
CA SER A 391 -14.14 5.90 7.31
C SER A 391 -14.51 4.42 7.49
N SER A 392 -15.71 4.01 7.06
CA SER A 392 -16.25 2.67 7.33
C SER A 392 -15.55 1.51 6.61
N ARG A 393 -14.72 1.79 5.59
CA ARG A 393 -13.84 0.78 4.97
C ARG A 393 -12.88 0.16 5.99
N MET A 394 -12.53 0.90 7.04
CA MET A 394 -11.77 0.39 8.19
C MET A 394 -12.37 -0.90 8.76
N PHE A 395 -13.70 -1.02 8.74
CA PHE A 395 -14.41 -2.12 9.37
C PHE A 395 -14.84 -3.22 8.39
N GLU A 396 -14.47 -3.11 7.10
CA GLU A 396 -14.94 -4.01 6.06
C GLU A 396 -14.63 -5.50 6.34
N PRO A 397 -13.45 -5.88 6.87
CA PRO A 397 -13.17 -7.27 7.20
C PRO A 397 -13.77 -7.75 8.54
N LEU A 398 -14.32 -6.86 9.37
CA LEU A 398 -14.74 -7.22 10.73
C LEU A 398 -15.87 -8.26 10.77
N PRO A 399 -16.91 -8.21 9.89
CA PRO A 399 -17.92 -9.27 9.84
C PRO A 399 -17.32 -10.66 9.59
N ASP A 400 -16.20 -10.77 8.89
CA ASP A 400 -15.54 -12.05 8.61
C ASP A 400 -14.54 -12.48 9.69
N HIS A 401 -14.40 -11.69 10.77
CA HIS A 401 -13.50 -12.02 11.87
C HIS A 401 -13.88 -13.38 12.50
N PRO A 402 -12.91 -14.26 12.84
CA PRO A 402 -13.18 -15.61 13.35
C PRO A 402 -14.15 -15.69 14.53
N VAL A 403 -14.11 -14.71 15.44
CA VAL A 403 -15.04 -14.63 16.58
C VAL A 403 -16.48 -14.36 16.13
N ILE A 404 -16.67 -13.47 15.15
CA ILE A 404 -17.99 -13.13 14.62
C ILE A 404 -18.56 -14.30 13.82
N THR A 405 -17.74 -14.92 12.97
CA THR A 405 -18.16 -16.08 12.16
C THR A 405 -18.47 -17.29 13.03
N ALA A 406 -17.67 -17.56 14.07
CA ALA A 406 -17.97 -18.62 15.03
C ALA A 406 -19.29 -18.38 15.79
N ALA A 407 -19.54 -17.14 16.24
CA ALA A 407 -20.81 -16.77 16.87
C ALA A 407 -22.00 -16.96 15.91
N ALA A 408 -21.85 -16.60 14.63
CA ALA A 408 -22.89 -16.76 13.61
C ALA A 408 -23.20 -18.24 13.29
N GLN A 409 -22.20 -19.12 13.43
CA GLN A 409 -22.31 -20.56 13.20
C GLN A 409 -22.82 -21.33 14.41
N ALA A 410 -22.91 -20.70 15.59
CA ALA A 410 -23.36 -21.36 16.82
C ALA A 410 -24.75 -22.02 16.66
N PRO A 411 -25.04 -23.13 17.38
CA PRO A 411 -26.33 -23.80 17.29
C PRO A 411 -27.50 -22.90 17.71
N GLN A 412 -27.29 -22.10 18.75
CA GLN A 412 -28.27 -21.12 19.23
C GLN A 412 -27.96 -19.72 18.66
N PRO A 413 -28.96 -18.84 18.46
CA PRO A 413 -28.72 -17.47 18.01
C PRO A 413 -27.81 -16.72 19.00
N ALA A 414 -26.64 -16.29 18.52
CA ALA A 414 -25.70 -15.52 19.31
C ALA A 414 -26.00 -14.01 19.26
N THR A 415 -25.58 -13.29 20.30
CA THR A 415 -25.81 -11.86 20.45
C THR A 415 -24.51 -11.08 20.44
N VAL A 416 -24.42 -10.08 19.55
CA VAL A 416 -23.33 -9.10 19.49
C VAL A 416 -23.75 -7.83 20.23
N VAL A 417 -22.99 -7.43 21.23
CA VAL A 417 -23.19 -6.20 22.01
C VAL A 417 -22.19 -5.15 21.54
N ASP A 418 -22.69 -4.10 20.88
CA ASP A 418 -21.89 -2.95 20.44
C ASP A 418 -21.96 -1.85 21.51
N VAL A 419 -20.86 -1.68 22.25
CA VAL A 419 -20.74 -0.76 23.38
C VAL A 419 -20.23 0.58 22.89
N ALA A 420 -21.03 1.64 23.09
CA ALA A 420 -20.81 2.94 22.49
C ALA A 420 -20.74 2.87 20.94
N GLY A 421 -21.63 2.08 20.33
CA GLY A 421 -21.63 1.80 18.88
C GLY A 421 -22.00 2.96 17.96
N GLY A 422 -22.13 4.19 18.49
CA GLY A 422 -22.52 5.38 17.77
C GLY A 422 -23.85 5.21 17.01
N ASN A 423 -23.83 5.52 15.71
CA ASN A 423 -24.99 5.36 14.82
C ASN A 423 -25.27 3.91 14.39
N GLY A 424 -24.57 2.91 14.95
CA GLY A 424 -24.78 1.49 14.67
C GLY A 424 -24.31 1.01 13.31
N GLY A 425 -23.53 1.81 12.58
CA GLY A 425 -23.03 1.44 11.25
C GLY A 425 -22.16 0.18 11.25
N LEU A 426 -21.42 -0.07 12.33
CA LEU A 426 -20.62 -1.29 12.49
C LEU A 426 -21.48 -2.52 12.77
N LEU A 427 -22.32 -2.43 13.81
CA LEU A 427 -23.27 -3.50 14.13
C LEU A 427 -24.17 -3.85 12.93
N GLY A 428 -24.63 -2.85 12.17
CA GLY A 428 -25.42 -3.06 10.97
C GLY A 428 -24.70 -3.93 9.94
N ARG A 429 -23.42 -3.71 9.69
CA ARG A 429 -22.62 -4.54 8.76
C ARG A 429 -22.51 -5.98 9.25
N ILE A 430 -22.24 -6.18 10.53
CA ILE A 430 -22.16 -7.51 11.14
C ILE A 430 -23.51 -8.24 10.99
N LEU A 431 -24.61 -7.57 11.33
CA LEU A 431 -25.95 -8.17 11.26
C LEU A 431 -26.42 -8.42 9.83
N THR A 432 -26.05 -7.58 8.87
CA THR A 432 -26.34 -7.78 7.44
C THR A 432 -25.57 -8.98 6.90
N ALA A 433 -24.30 -9.13 7.23
CA ALA A 433 -23.48 -10.27 6.80
C ALA A 433 -23.93 -11.60 7.43
N HIS A 434 -24.43 -11.56 8.66
CA HIS A 434 -24.80 -12.75 9.44
C HIS A 434 -26.26 -12.71 9.93
N PRO A 435 -27.22 -13.22 9.14
CA PRO A 435 -28.65 -13.12 9.46
C PRO A 435 -29.09 -13.80 10.76
N ARG A 436 -28.30 -14.77 11.26
CA ARG A 436 -28.57 -15.51 12.51
C ARG A 436 -28.15 -14.76 13.77
N LEU A 437 -27.33 -13.72 13.65
CA LEU A 437 -26.91 -12.90 14.79
C LEU A 437 -28.03 -11.93 15.21
N ARG A 438 -28.10 -11.69 16.52
CA ARG A 438 -28.85 -10.59 17.14
C ARG A 438 -27.89 -9.51 17.61
N GLY A 439 -28.35 -8.28 17.66
CA GLY A 439 -27.57 -7.13 18.11
C GLY A 439 -28.14 -6.50 19.38
N VAL A 440 -27.26 -5.94 20.20
CA VAL A 440 -27.62 -4.95 21.23
C VAL A 440 -26.71 -3.76 21.04
N LEU A 441 -27.27 -2.57 20.84
CA LEU A 441 -26.52 -1.33 20.74
C LEU A 441 -26.72 -0.50 22.00
N LEU A 442 -25.62 -0.21 22.71
CA LEU A 442 -25.59 0.68 23.86
C LEU A 442 -24.97 2.02 23.46
N GLU A 443 -25.70 3.12 23.62
CA GLU A 443 -25.21 4.49 23.42
C GLU A 443 -26.04 5.47 24.25
N ARG A 444 -25.64 6.73 24.29
CA ARG A 444 -26.40 7.87 24.77
C ARG A 444 -27.71 8.03 23.98
N PRO A 445 -28.75 8.62 24.59
CA PRO A 445 -30.09 8.69 24.01
C PRO A 445 -30.16 9.23 22.57
N HIS A 446 -29.41 10.28 22.24
CA HIS A 446 -29.47 10.90 20.92
C HIS A 446 -28.87 10.02 19.81
N ALA A 447 -27.78 9.29 20.11
CA ALA A 447 -27.12 8.40 19.15
C ALA A 447 -27.94 7.11 18.92
N VAL A 448 -28.63 6.61 19.96
CA VAL A 448 -29.56 5.49 19.84
C VAL A 448 -30.65 5.76 18.81
N GLU A 449 -31.22 6.96 18.77
CA GLU A 449 -32.25 7.30 17.78
C GLU A 449 -31.69 7.36 16.35
N ALA A 450 -30.44 7.80 16.16
CA ALA A 450 -29.75 7.71 14.88
C ALA A 450 -29.54 6.24 14.47
N ALA A 451 -29.12 5.39 15.41
CA ALA A 451 -28.93 3.97 15.19
C ALA A 451 -30.23 3.24 14.80
N ARG A 452 -31.35 3.54 15.46
CA ARG A 452 -32.67 2.98 15.10
C ARG A 452 -33.03 3.24 13.64
N ARG A 453 -32.82 4.46 13.15
CA ARG A 453 -33.08 4.82 11.76
C ARG A 453 -32.16 4.08 10.80
N LEU A 454 -30.86 4.05 11.08
CA LEU A 454 -29.86 3.45 10.20
C LEU A 454 -29.99 1.93 10.12
N LEU A 455 -30.10 1.25 11.26
CA LEU A 455 -30.30 -0.20 11.32
C LEU A 455 -31.68 -0.62 10.80
N GLY A 456 -32.70 0.21 10.99
CA GLY A 456 -34.03 0.03 10.40
C GLY A 456 -33.97 0.06 8.87
N ALA A 457 -33.32 1.06 8.29
CA ALA A 457 -33.13 1.18 6.83
C ALA A 457 -32.29 0.02 6.25
N ALA A 458 -31.36 -0.53 7.02
CA ALA A 458 -30.57 -1.71 6.65
C ALA A 458 -31.30 -3.06 6.86
N GLY A 459 -32.58 -3.05 7.25
CA GLY A 459 -33.36 -4.28 7.49
C GLY A 459 -32.95 -5.08 8.74
N CYS A 460 -32.12 -4.49 9.61
CA CYS A 460 -31.60 -5.13 10.83
C CYS A 460 -32.37 -4.74 12.09
N GLY A 461 -33.27 -3.75 12.00
CA GLY A 461 -33.94 -3.17 13.18
C GLY A 461 -34.67 -4.17 14.08
N ALA A 462 -35.36 -5.18 13.52
CA ALA A 462 -36.08 -6.20 14.31
C ALA A 462 -35.17 -7.20 15.04
N ARG A 463 -33.87 -7.24 14.68
CA ARG A 463 -32.85 -8.11 15.30
C ARG A 463 -31.95 -7.35 16.27
N CYS A 464 -32.17 -6.04 16.44
CA CYS A 464 -31.37 -5.20 17.30
C CYS A 464 -32.20 -4.65 18.46
N ASP A 465 -31.73 -4.89 19.68
CA ASP A 465 -32.21 -4.16 20.86
C ASP A 465 -31.39 -2.88 21.03
N TYR A 466 -32.03 -1.81 21.44
CA TYR A 466 -31.39 -0.51 21.62
C TYR A 466 -31.45 -0.09 23.08
N ARG A 467 -30.31 0.25 23.66
CA ARG A 467 -30.17 0.62 25.06
C ARG A 467 -29.58 2.02 25.16
N ALA A 468 -30.35 2.92 25.76
CA ALA A 468 -29.85 4.23 26.15
C ALA A 468 -29.15 4.11 27.51
N GLY A 469 -27.88 4.50 27.61
CA GLY A 469 -27.10 4.40 28.84
C GLY A 469 -25.65 4.86 28.67
N ASP A 470 -24.85 4.65 29.72
CA ASP A 470 -23.41 4.89 29.73
C ASP A 470 -22.64 3.55 29.89
N PHE A 471 -21.31 3.59 29.93
CA PHE A 471 -20.45 2.41 30.10
C PHE A 471 -20.75 1.60 31.36
N ALA A 472 -21.44 2.18 32.36
CA ALA A 472 -21.89 1.43 33.53
C ALA A 472 -23.03 0.43 33.24
N ASP A 473 -23.76 0.65 32.15
CA ASP A 473 -25.00 -0.04 31.77
C ASP A 473 -24.77 -1.12 30.71
N VAL A 474 -23.52 -1.58 30.52
CA VAL A 474 -23.17 -2.64 29.56
C VAL A 474 -24.07 -3.87 29.81
N PRO A 475 -24.90 -4.26 28.82
CA PRO A 475 -25.91 -5.30 29.03
C PRO A 475 -25.23 -6.66 29.16
N PRO A 476 -25.61 -7.49 30.16
CA PRO A 476 -25.06 -8.82 30.31
C PRO A 476 -25.61 -9.81 29.27
N GLY A 477 -24.94 -10.96 29.13
CA GLY A 477 -25.46 -12.09 28.35
C GLY A 477 -25.15 -12.06 26.85
N GLY A 478 -24.36 -11.10 26.37
CA GLY A 478 -23.80 -11.13 25.01
C GLY A 478 -22.76 -12.24 24.83
N ASP A 479 -22.60 -12.72 23.61
CA ASP A 479 -21.58 -13.70 23.22
C ASP A 479 -20.32 -13.01 22.66
N VAL A 480 -20.51 -11.88 21.97
CA VAL A 480 -19.42 -11.03 21.51
C VAL A 480 -19.70 -9.59 21.91
N TYR A 481 -18.74 -8.95 22.57
CA TYR A 481 -18.78 -7.53 22.88
C TYR A 481 -17.82 -6.80 21.93
N VAL A 482 -18.22 -5.63 21.46
CA VAL A 482 -17.43 -4.80 20.56
C VAL A 482 -17.25 -3.42 21.19
N LEU A 483 -16.01 -2.94 21.22
CA LEU A 483 -15.64 -1.55 21.51
C LEU A 483 -14.88 -1.04 20.28
N SER A 484 -15.46 -0.13 19.51
CA SER A 484 -14.86 0.35 18.26
C SER A 484 -14.65 1.85 18.29
N ARG A 485 -13.38 2.28 18.26
CA ARG A 485 -12.97 3.70 18.40
C ARG A 485 -13.59 4.33 19.64
N VAL A 486 -13.38 3.68 20.78
CA VAL A 486 -13.91 4.12 22.07
C VAL A 486 -12.77 4.41 23.02
N LEU A 487 -11.86 3.45 23.20
CA LEU A 487 -10.82 3.56 24.21
C LEU A 487 -9.79 4.63 23.85
N HIS A 488 -9.61 4.94 22.56
CA HIS A 488 -8.70 5.99 22.13
C HIS A 488 -9.15 7.40 22.56
N ASP A 489 -10.42 7.62 22.90
CA ASP A 489 -10.93 8.93 23.34
C ASP A 489 -10.58 9.23 24.81
N TRP A 490 -10.18 8.20 25.57
CA TRP A 490 -10.10 8.28 27.03
C TRP A 490 -8.67 8.11 27.54
N ASP A 491 -8.43 8.58 28.77
CA ASP A 491 -7.22 8.24 29.52
C ASP A 491 -7.23 6.80 30.02
N ASP A 492 -6.11 6.36 30.58
CA ASP A 492 -5.94 4.98 31.02
C ASP A 492 -6.87 4.59 32.17
N ASP A 493 -7.20 5.52 33.07
CA ASP A 493 -8.07 5.24 34.21
C ASP A 493 -9.51 5.02 33.77
N ARG A 494 -10.01 5.86 32.87
CA ARG A 494 -11.33 5.70 32.27
C ARG A 494 -11.38 4.49 31.34
N CYS A 495 -10.31 4.18 30.58
CA CYS A 495 -10.22 2.92 29.83
C CYS A 495 -10.36 1.70 30.75
N ARG A 496 -9.66 1.67 31.89
CA ARG A 496 -9.77 0.57 32.86
C ARG A 496 -11.18 0.45 33.40
N GLU A 497 -11.85 1.56 33.70
CA GLU A 497 -13.24 1.56 34.15
C GLU A 497 -14.17 0.94 33.10
N ILE A 498 -14.12 1.41 31.86
CA ILE A 498 -14.92 0.89 30.73
C ILE A 498 -14.69 -0.62 30.56
N LEU A 499 -13.43 -1.04 30.51
CA LEU A 499 -13.07 -2.46 30.36
C LEU A 499 -13.57 -3.33 31.52
N ARG A 500 -13.56 -2.82 32.76
CA ARG A 500 -14.12 -3.53 33.93
C ARG A 500 -15.63 -3.69 33.84
N HIS A 501 -16.35 -2.70 33.30
CA HIS A 501 -17.78 -2.83 33.05
C HIS A 501 -18.07 -3.91 32.00
N CYS A 502 -17.33 -3.92 30.90
CA CYS A 502 -17.41 -5.01 29.91
C CYS A 502 -17.11 -6.37 30.54
N ALA A 503 -15.98 -6.51 31.25
CA ALA A 503 -15.59 -7.76 31.90
C ALA A 503 -16.63 -8.29 32.89
N ARG A 504 -17.35 -7.40 33.60
CA ARG A 504 -18.43 -7.77 34.53
C ARG A 504 -19.69 -8.25 33.82
N ALA A 505 -20.04 -7.65 32.69
CA ALA A 505 -21.20 -8.02 31.89
C ALA A 505 -20.97 -9.31 31.08
N MET A 506 -19.72 -9.58 30.70
CA MET A 506 -19.31 -10.73 29.90
C MET A 506 -19.49 -12.07 30.63
N PRO A 507 -20.31 -12.98 30.08
CA PRO A 507 -20.23 -14.41 30.43
C PRO A 507 -18.83 -14.98 30.25
N ALA A 508 -18.53 -16.11 30.89
CA ALA A 508 -17.20 -16.72 30.82
C ALA A 508 -16.78 -17.15 29.40
N HIS A 509 -17.75 -17.46 28.53
CA HIS A 509 -17.52 -17.86 27.15
C HIS A 509 -17.41 -16.68 26.17
N ALA A 510 -17.73 -15.45 26.61
CA ALA A 510 -17.85 -14.32 25.72
C ALA A 510 -16.49 -13.78 25.28
N ASP A 511 -16.47 -13.28 24.05
CA ASP A 511 -15.32 -12.63 23.43
C ASP A 511 -15.50 -11.11 23.44
N LEU A 512 -14.40 -10.37 23.62
CA LEU A 512 -14.35 -8.91 23.44
C LEU A 512 -13.47 -8.59 22.24
N LEU A 513 -14.01 -7.81 21.30
CA LEU A 513 -13.28 -7.25 20.17
C LEU A 513 -13.11 -5.74 20.39
N VAL A 514 -11.87 -5.30 20.52
CA VAL A 514 -11.52 -3.88 20.58
C VAL A 514 -10.99 -3.47 19.21
N VAL A 515 -11.61 -2.50 18.55
CA VAL A 515 -11.23 -2.04 17.21
C VAL A 515 -10.67 -0.64 17.29
N GLU A 516 -9.35 -0.52 17.15
CA GLU A 516 -8.59 0.72 17.37
C GLU A 516 -7.41 0.79 16.41
N ARG A 517 -6.73 1.94 16.33
CA ARG A 517 -5.42 2.02 15.67
C ARG A 517 -4.32 1.69 16.65
N LEU A 518 -3.30 0.98 16.18
CA LEU A 518 -2.15 0.61 16.99
C LEU A 518 -0.93 1.42 16.60
N LEU A 519 -0.30 2.05 17.59
CA LEU A 519 0.99 2.67 17.38
C LEU A 519 2.06 1.59 17.07
N PRO A 520 2.92 1.82 16.07
CA PRO A 520 4.00 0.90 15.72
C PRO A 520 5.01 0.81 16.86
N ALA A 521 5.47 -0.41 17.18
CA ALA A 521 6.45 -0.63 18.25
C ALA A 521 7.90 -0.35 17.80
N ASP A 522 8.17 -0.44 16.50
CA ASP A 522 9.49 -0.36 15.87
C ASP A 522 9.78 0.98 15.19
N GLY A 523 8.87 1.95 15.32
CA GLY A 523 9.00 3.27 14.70
C GLY A 523 8.74 3.26 13.19
N THR A 524 8.15 2.19 12.64
CA THR A 524 7.72 2.17 11.24
C THR A 524 6.71 3.29 10.94
N PRO A 525 6.74 3.90 9.74
CA PRO A 525 5.72 4.88 9.36
C PRO A 525 4.32 4.24 9.41
N SER A 526 3.40 4.89 10.11
CA SER A 526 2.01 4.43 10.22
C SER A 526 1.07 5.63 10.33
N LEU A 527 -0.10 5.51 9.72
CA LEU A 527 -1.21 6.46 9.88
C LEU A 527 -1.61 6.59 11.35
N ALA A 528 -1.44 5.56 12.18
CA ALA A 528 -1.70 5.63 13.61
C ALA A 528 -0.93 6.76 14.30
N THR A 529 0.30 7.05 13.85
CA THR A 529 1.11 8.16 14.42
C THR A 529 0.53 9.53 14.07
N ALA A 530 0.10 9.71 12.82
CA ALA A 530 -0.58 10.94 12.41
C ALA A 530 -1.92 11.11 13.11
N TRP A 531 -2.62 9.99 13.36
CA TRP A 531 -3.87 9.97 14.10
C TRP A 531 -3.71 10.28 15.57
N ASP A 532 -2.66 9.79 16.23
CA ASP A 532 -2.35 10.15 17.62
C ASP A 532 -2.18 11.67 17.79
N LEU A 533 -1.50 12.31 16.83
CA LEU A 533 -1.38 13.77 16.79
C LEU A 533 -2.75 14.45 16.58
N HIS A 534 -3.61 13.88 15.73
CA HIS A 534 -4.98 14.36 15.56
C HIS A 534 -5.79 14.22 16.85
N MET A 535 -5.65 13.12 17.58
CA MET A 535 -6.33 12.88 18.86
C MET A 535 -5.89 13.91 19.90
N LEU A 536 -4.59 14.13 20.07
CA LEU A 536 -4.05 15.18 20.94
C LEU A 536 -4.60 16.56 20.57
N CYS A 537 -4.62 16.89 19.28
CA CYS A 537 -4.99 18.23 18.80
C CYS A 537 -6.50 18.51 18.89
N ASN A 538 -7.36 17.52 18.64
CA ASN A 538 -8.79 17.75 18.42
C ASN A 538 -9.72 17.12 19.46
N VAL A 539 -9.25 16.11 20.20
CA VAL A 539 -10.11 15.26 21.03
C VAL A 539 -9.65 15.24 22.48
N GLY A 540 -8.34 15.16 22.71
CA GLY A 540 -7.74 14.92 24.04
C GLY A 540 -7.47 13.44 24.34
N GLY A 541 -7.82 12.56 23.39
CA GLY A 541 -7.51 11.14 23.42
C GLY A 541 -6.08 10.80 22.97
N ARG A 542 -5.79 9.51 22.84
CA ARG A 542 -4.50 9.00 22.35
C ARG A 542 -4.64 7.63 21.70
N GLU A 543 -3.83 7.37 20.69
CA GLU A 543 -3.62 6.03 20.18
C GLU A 543 -2.63 5.28 21.08
N ARG A 544 -2.68 3.95 21.09
CA ARG A 544 -1.85 3.13 21.98
C ARG A 544 -1.23 1.96 21.23
N ARG A 545 -0.12 1.45 21.76
CA ARG A 545 0.52 0.23 21.27
C ARG A 545 -0.23 -1.02 21.76
N ALA A 546 -0.04 -2.14 21.09
CA ALA A 546 -0.62 -3.43 21.46
C ALA A 546 -0.28 -3.85 22.92
N ASP A 547 0.97 -3.65 23.34
CA ASP A 547 1.46 -3.96 24.69
C ASP A 547 0.81 -3.08 25.77
N HIS A 548 0.40 -1.86 25.41
CA HIS A 548 -0.34 -0.98 26.29
C HIS A 548 -1.80 -1.44 26.43
N TYR A 549 -2.48 -1.75 25.32
CA TYR A 549 -3.81 -2.34 25.38
C TYR A 549 -3.84 -3.65 26.16
N ALA A 550 -2.83 -4.51 25.98
CA ALA A 550 -2.70 -5.75 26.75
C ALA A 550 -2.65 -5.51 28.26
N ARG A 551 -1.95 -4.46 28.72
CA ARG A 551 -1.90 -4.05 30.13
C ARG A 551 -3.25 -3.53 30.62
N LEU A 552 -3.92 -2.68 29.85
CA LEU A 552 -5.26 -2.16 30.20
C LEU A 552 -6.30 -3.29 30.31
N LEU A 553 -6.25 -4.26 29.40
CA LEU A 553 -7.08 -5.46 29.45
C LEU A 553 -6.78 -6.28 30.72
N ALA A 554 -5.50 -6.52 31.02
CA ALA A 554 -5.10 -7.28 32.20
C ALA A 554 -5.56 -6.62 33.51
N ASP A 555 -5.46 -5.28 33.62
CA ASP A 555 -5.94 -4.49 34.76
C ASP A 555 -7.48 -4.57 34.97
N ALA A 556 -8.20 -5.07 33.98
CA ALA A 556 -9.63 -5.31 33.98
C ALA A 556 -10.02 -6.81 34.01
N SER A 557 -9.06 -7.70 34.35
CA SER A 557 -9.26 -9.16 34.36
C SER A 557 -9.64 -9.73 32.98
N LEU A 558 -9.16 -9.10 31.91
CA LEU A 558 -9.24 -9.57 30.53
C LEU A 558 -7.85 -9.97 30.05
N GLN A 559 -7.78 -10.99 29.20
CA GLN A 559 -6.56 -11.45 28.57
C GLN A 559 -6.64 -11.19 27.07
N LEU A 560 -5.62 -10.51 26.52
CA LEU A 560 -5.44 -10.40 25.08
C LEU A 560 -5.07 -11.77 24.51
N VAL A 561 -5.89 -12.27 23.58
CA VAL A 561 -5.69 -13.52 22.84
C VAL A 561 -4.79 -13.28 21.63
N GLY A 562 -5.01 -12.16 20.93
CA GLY A 562 -4.23 -11.76 19.77
C GLY A 562 -4.80 -10.50 19.13
N HIS A 563 -4.20 -10.08 18.02
CA HIS A 563 -4.74 -8.99 17.20
C HIS A 563 -4.46 -9.25 15.71
N SER A 564 -5.30 -8.70 14.83
CA SER A 564 -5.15 -8.79 13.38
C SER A 564 -5.34 -7.43 12.72
N PRO A 565 -4.68 -7.17 11.57
CA PRO A 565 -4.78 -5.88 10.89
C PRO A 565 -6.12 -5.72 10.17
N LEU A 566 -6.55 -4.47 10.04
CA LEU A 566 -7.68 -3.99 9.26
C LEU A 566 -7.20 -2.84 8.32
N PRO A 567 -7.97 -2.49 7.28
CA PRO A 567 -7.64 -1.35 6.42
C PRO A 567 -7.45 -0.05 7.21
N LEU A 568 -6.67 0.88 6.66
CA LEU A 568 -6.39 2.21 7.24
C LEU A 568 -5.67 2.16 8.60
N ASP A 569 -4.72 1.20 8.75
CA ASP A 569 -3.91 0.94 9.94
C ASP A 569 -4.70 0.73 11.23
N ALA A 570 -5.94 0.26 11.10
CA ALA A 570 -6.71 -0.23 12.23
C ALA A 570 -6.35 -1.68 12.54
N HIS A 571 -6.70 -2.10 13.74
CA HIS A 571 -6.56 -3.46 14.20
C HIS A 571 -7.80 -3.85 14.99
N VAL A 572 -8.09 -5.15 14.96
CA VAL A 572 -8.97 -5.76 15.95
C VAL A 572 -8.11 -6.50 16.97
N LEU A 573 -8.24 -6.12 18.24
CA LEU A 573 -7.69 -6.84 19.37
C LEU A 573 -8.77 -7.76 19.92
N HIS A 574 -8.46 -9.05 20.00
CA HIS A 574 -9.33 -10.07 20.54
C HIS A 574 -8.94 -10.37 21.98
N ALA A 575 -9.88 -10.19 22.91
CA ALA A 575 -9.70 -10.46 24.33
C ALA A 575 -10.79 -11.38 24.89
N ARG A 576 -10.47 -12.06 26.00
CA ARG A 576 -11.38 -12.92 26.78
C ARG A 576 -11.26 -12.61 28.25
N ARG A 577 -12.20 -13.05 29.08
CA ARG A 577 -12.00 -13.05 30.53
C ARG A 577 -10.81 -13.92 30.90
N ALA A 578 -9.93 -13.39 31.74
CA ALA A 578 -8.82 -14.17 32.28
C ALA A 578 -9.37 -15.35 33.09
N ALA A 579 -8.80 -16.54 32.90
CA ALA A 579 -9.13 -17.67 33.75
C ALA A 579 -8.80 -17.33 35.21
N VAL A 580 -9.74 -17.55 36.13
CA VAL A 580 -9.45 -17.44 37.56
C VAL A 580 -8.43 -18.55 37.86
N PRO A 581 -7.21 -18.23 38.32
CA PRO A 581 -6.26 -19.26 38.69
C PRO A 581 -6.88 -20.13 39.79
N ASP A 582 -6.92 -21.44 39.56
CA ASP A 582 -7.43 -22.41 40.52
C ASP A 582 -6.60 -22.32 41.82
N PRO A 583 -7.20 -21.95 42.97
CA PRO A 583 -6.46 -21.82 44.23
C PRO A 583 -5.86 -23.14 44.72
N THR A 584 -6.17 -24.27 44.10
CA THR A 584 -5.63 -25.59 44.47
C THR A 584 -4.26 -25.90 43.86
N VAL A 585 -3.78 -25.14 42.87
CA VAL A 585 -2.46 -25.35 42.23
C VAL A 585 -1.41 -24.39 42.80
N ARG A 586 -1.27 -24.38 44.13
CA ARG A 586 -0.05 -23.95 44.82
C ARG A 586 0.24 -24.92 45.97
N ARG A 587 0.77 -26.08 45.62
CA ARG A 587 1.71 -26.90 46.40
C ARG A 587 1.94 -28.24 45.69
N SER A 588 3.06 -28.34 44.97
CA SER A 588 3.86 -29.55 44.82
C SER A 588 5.29 -29.10 44.61
#